data_AF-A0A3R7AYT5-F1
#
_entry.id   AF-A0A3R7AYT5-F1
#
_cell.length_a   1.000
_cell.length_b   1.000
_cell.length_c   1.000
_cell.angle_alpha   90.00
_cell.angle_beta   90.00
_cell.angle_gamma   90.00
#
_symmetry.space_group_name_H-M   'P 1'
#
loop_
_entity.id
_entity.type
_entity.pdbx_description
1 polymer ?
#
loop_
_entity_poly.entity_id
_entity_poly.type
_entity_poly.pdbx_seq_one_letter_code
_entity_poly.pdbx_strand_id
1 'polypeptide(L)'
;MAPMTILQRQETSLEDIIDSCLADSTKERYESGLRQLIKWIHLTGGTDLLKDDGMIDLRVFQYTHFVQFIVWVYQNTPVKVGTMSGYRAALRWYYKREDVAMPVEYSTKLKTIFTGLPMCVILYGTHTTSNLGMHRLTATDEQTSTLKDSGKRPLGFSMYEALCQESLKTSDSGFVHLYLVISWNLMARSKSTETIHIDHISFEEDAIGIRYIKSKTDQTGSKRRDPRHVYANPSSPAICTFLALGMYFACNPTLANGSLFPGANQRDRFDKALKALVYTVLGEAASGTVGTHSIRKGAATFVCSGSTSGPSVISVCLRCGWLLGNVVERYMHYEKAGDQFVGRVVAGLPLNSADFAQLPPHFDSTDNPVVTSALRCMFPVLFKTGSLIGVLKLGLASLVHHADFLRTALPANHPVLHPAIFRDNAMMSSLKVIVRTTSATLKPTGLPPYMEIYRQLQTQQLTLATITSEVVAGVRNLLDEKELATGTVTPAYIDKLFSSILERLARGTSAPEVTVVHHQHPRHQHMLYSWGGRLHKLPESFAFPNVDTATAWALWWLGKDSEIPFRTIDPHD
;
A
#
# COMPACT_ATOMS: atom_id res chain seq x y z
N MET A 1 30.79 -26.13 -26.06
CA MET A 1 30.04 -26.56 -24.86
C MET A 1 30.49 -25.68 -23.70
N ALA A 2 29.64 -24.78 -23.23
CA ALA A 2 29.93 -23.98 -22.03
C ALA A 2 29.82 -24.87 -20.78
N PRO A 3 30.70 -24.73 -19.78
CA PRO A 3 30.65 -25.55 -18.58
C PRO A 3 29.39 -25.21 -17.76
N MET A 4 28.59 -26.23 -17.47
CA MET A 4 27.49 -26.13 -16.51
C MET A 4 28.08 -25.84 -15.13
N THR A 5 27.81 -24.65 -14.60
CA THR A 5 28.09 -24.32 -13.20
C THR A 5 27.17 -25.17 -12.33
N ILE A 6 27.69 -26.26 -11.78
CA ILE A 6 27.00 -27.08 -10.78
C ILE A 6 26.84 -26.20 -9.53
N LEU A 7 25.61 -25.83 -9.21
CA LEU A 7 25.26 -25.22 -7.93
C LEU A 7 25.69 -26.19 -6.82
N GLN A 8 26.81 -25.89 -6.15
CA GLN A 8 27.25 -26.63 -4.97
C GLN A 8 26.17 -26.51 -3.89
N ARG A 9 25.52 -27.64 -3.56
CA ARG A 9 24.71 -27.75 -2.35
C ARG A 9 25.66 -27.66 -1.16
N GLN A 10 25.34 -26.86 -0.15
CA GLN A 10 26.05 -26.90 1.13
C GLN A 10 26.04 -28.34 1.66
N GLU A 11 27.17 -28.80 2.22
CA GLU A 11 27.20 -30.02 3.02
C GLU A 11 26.24 -29.85 4.18
N THR A 12 25.13 -30.58 4.14
CA THR A 12 24.10 -30.59 5.19
C THR A 12 24.01 -31.99 5.79
N SER A 13 24.16 -32.08 7.10
CA SER A 13 23.99 -33.33 7.86
C SER A 13 22.52 -33.75 7.95
N LEU A 14 22.25 -35.00 8.35
CA LEU A 14 20.88 -35.45 8.63
C LEU A 14 20.28 -34.66 9.79
N GLU A 15 21.09 -34.31 10.77
CA GLU A 15 20.74 -33.41 11.87
C GLU A 15 20.33 -32.03 11.33
N ASP A 16 21.11 -31.42 10.42
CA ASP A 16 20.76 -30.14 9.77
C ASP A 16 19.44 -30.23 8.99
N ILE A 17 19.15 -31.37 8.37
CA ILE A 17 17.90 -31.61 7.64
C ILE A 17 16.71 -31.71 8.62
N ILE A 18 16.86 -32.46 9.71
CA ILE A 18 15.85 -32.58 10.78
C ILE A 18 15.64 -31.21 11.44
N ASP A 19 16.73 -30.47 11.68
CA ASP A 19 16.71 -29.14 12.27
C ASP A 19 16.08 -28.10 11.33
N SER A 20 16.25 -28.24 10.01
CA SER A 20 15.60 -27.38 9.02
C SER A 20 14.08 -27.54 8.96
N CYS A 21 13.53 -28.62 9.53
CA CYS A 21 12.08 -28.87 9.56
C CYS A 21 11.31 -27.84 10.40
N LEU A 22 11.98 -27.02 11.21
CA LEU A 22 11.40 -25.94 11.99
C LEU A 22 12.19 -24.66 11.80
N ALA A 23 11.50 -23.54 11.57
CA ALA A 23 12.16 -22.23 11.55
C ALA A 23 12.76 -21.91 12.93
N ASP A 24 13.94 -21.28 12.97
CA ASP A 24 14.69 -20.99 14.21
C ASP A 24 13.85 -20.25 15.26
N SER A 25 13.09 -19.24 14.85
CA SER A 25 12.15 -18.53 15.72
C SER A 25 11.06 -19.41 16.35
N THR A 26 10.75 -20.56 15.74
CA THR A 26 9.83 -21.56 16.30
C THR A 26 10.54 -22.43 17.33
N LYS A 27 11.81 -22.79 17.10
CA LYS A 27 12.65 -23.50 18.07
C LYS A 27 12.83 -22.67 19.34
N GLU A 28 13.26 -21.42 19.20
CA GLU A 28 13.40 -20.47 20.32
C GLU A 28 12.10 -20.34 21.13
N ARG A 29 10.95 -20.32 20.44
CA ARG A 29 9.63 -20.28 21.09
C ARG A 29 9.36 -21.56 21.86
N TYR A 30 9.65 -22.73 21.30
CA TYR A 30 9.46 -24.01 21.98
C TYR A 30 10.40 -24.16 23.17
N GLU A 31 11.67 -23.80 23.03
CA GLU A 31 12.63 -23.75 24.15
C GLU A 31 12.17 -22.79 25.25
N SER A 32 11.67 -21.60 24.87
CA SER A 32 11.05 -20.67 25.83
C SER A 32 9.85 -21.30 26.55
N GLY A 33 9.01 -22.03 25.81
CA GLY A 33 7.89 -22.79 26.38
C GLY A 33 8.35 -23.85 27.38
N LEU A 34 9.35 -24.65 27.05
CA LEU A 34 9.92 -25.66 27.94
C LEU A 34 10.55 -25.04 29.18
N ARG A 35 11.25 -23.90 29.06
CA ARG A 35 11.78 -23.16 30.20
C ARG A 35 10.68 -22.72 31.18
N GLN A 36 9.47 -22.42 30.72
CA GLN A 36 8.35 -22.11 31.63
C GLN A 36 7.88 -23.35 32.40
N LEU A 37 7.85 -24.52 31.77
CA LEU A 37 7.56 -25.78 32.47
C LEU A 37 8.63 -26.08 33.51
N ILE A 38 9.92 -25.99 33.14
CA ILE A 38 11.04 -26.22 34.05
C ILE A 38 10.98 -25.25 35.22
N LYS A 39 10.71 -23.96 34.97
CA LYS A 39 10.52 -22.96 36.02
C LYS A 39 9.38 -23.33 36.97
N TRP A 40 8.25 -23.79 36.43
CA TRP A 40 7.13 -24.26 37.25
C TRP A 40 7.51 -25.47 38.11
N ILE A 41 8.22 -26.46 37.54
CA ILE A 41 8.70 -27.65 38.26
C ILE A 41 9.56 -27.24 39.48
N HIS A 42 10.48 -26.29 39.28
CA HIS A 42 11.31 -25.76 40.37
C HIS A 42 10.47 -25.04 41.43
N LEU A 43 9.47 -24.24 41.01
CA LEU A 43 8.60 -23.51 41.93
C LEU A 43 7.70 -24.43 42.77
N THR A 44 7.30 -25.59 42.24
CA THR A 44 6.47 -26.58 42.95
C THR A 44 7.29 -27.64 43.67
N GLY A 45 8.63 -27.57 43.63
CA GLY A 45 9.53 -28.52 44.30
C GLY A 45 9.59 -29.91 43.66
N GLY A 46 9.15 -30.07 42.40
CA GLY A 46 9.10 -31.35 41.68
C GLY A 46 10.41 -31.72 40.99
N THR A 47 11.55 -31.54 41.65
CA THR A 47 12.88 -31.75 41.01
C THR A 47 13.11 -33.18 40.53
N ASP A 48 12.33 -34.14 41.03
CA ASP A 48 12.24 -35.53 40.57
C ASP A 48 11.70 -35.67 39.14
N LEU A 49 11.06 -34.63 38.60
CA LEU A 49 10.56 -34.58 37.22
C LEU A 49 11.63 -34.12 36.20
N LEU A 50 12.86 -33.86 36.65
CA LEU A 50 13.97 -33.39 35.82
C LEU A 50 15.07 -34.46 35.75
N LYS A 51 15.78 -34.49 34.62
CA LYS A 51 17.02 -35.24 34.46
C LYS A 51 18.18 -34.49 35.13
N ASP A 52 19.34 -35.14 35.25
CA ASP A 52 20.57 -34.54 35.77
C ASP A 52 21.07 -33.33 34.97
N ASP A 53 20.68 -33.22 33.70
CA ASP A 53 20.99 -32.09 32.82
C ASP A 53 20.05 -30.88 32.99
N GLY A 54 19.06 -30.98 33.89
CA GLY A 54 18.07 -29.94 34.17
C GLY A 54 16.90 -29.87 33.17
N MET A 55 16.86 -30.75 32.16
CA MET A 55 15.72 -30.89 31.26
C MET A 55 14.63 -31.78 31.85
N ILE A 56 13.43 -31.71 31.29
CA ILE A 56 12.27 -32.51 31.73
C ILE A 56 12.56 -33.99 31.47
N ASP A 57 12.41 -34.85 32.49
CA ASP A 57 12.49 -36.29 32.28
C ASP A 57 11.17 -36.81 31.72
N LEU A 58 11.15 -37.14 30.42
CA LEU A 58 9.98 -37.68 29.73
C LEU A 58 9.51 -39.05 30.25
N ARG A 59 10.33 -39.76 31.05
CA ARG A 59 9.96 -41.04 31.66
C ARG A 59 9.05 -40.85 32.88
N VAL A 60 9.24 -39.75 33.62
CA VAL A 60 8.52 -39.43 34.86
C VAL A 60 7.45 -38.36 34.61
N PHE A 61 7.69 -37.44 33.66
CA PHE A 61 6.77 -36.34 33.35
C PHE A 61 5.50 -36.81 32.61
N GLN A 62 4.46 -37.10 33.39
CA GLN A 62 3.15 -37.53 32.90
C GLN A 62 2.17 -36.40 32.55
N TYR A 63 1.10 -36.78 31.84
CA TYR A 63 -0.01 -35.90 31.43
C TYR A 63 -0.60 -35.09 32.59
N THR A 64 -0.71 -35.70 33.77
CA THR A 64 -1.25 -35.06 34.98
C THR A 64 -0.42 -33.86 35.41
N HIS A 65 0.91 -33.95 35.37
CA HIS A 65 1.82 -32.84 35.66
C HIS A 65 1.65 -31.71 34.66
N PHE A 66 1.48 -32.03 33.37
CA PHE A 66 1.21 -31.01 32.36
C PHE A 66 -0.13 -30.30 32.59
N VAL A 67 -1.18 -31.02 33.00
CA VAL A 67 -2.46 -30.39 33.34
C VAL A 67 -2.33 -29.49 34.57
N GLN A 68 -1.61 -29.93 35.61
CA GLN A 68 -1.33 -29.11 36.80
C GLN A 68 -0.59 -27.83 36.43
N PHE A 69 0.41 -27.91 35.54
CA PHE A 69 1.08 -26.74 34.98
C PHE A 69 0.10 -25.80 34.28
N ILE A 70 -0.78 -26.31 33.40
CA ILE A 70 -1.78 -25.50 32.70
C ILE A 70 -2.75 -24.81 33.67
N VAL A 71 -3.23 -25.52 34.69
CA VAL A 71 -4.09 -24.95 35.73
C VAL A 71 -3.36 -23.86 36.52
N TRP A 72 -2.11 -24.14 36.91
CA TRP A 72 -1.28 -23.17 37.62
C TRP A 72 -1.04 -21.91 36.78
N VAL A 73 -0.72 -22.05 35.49
CA VAL A 73 -0.55 -20.91 34.57
C VAL A 73 -1.83 -20.09 34.48
N TYR A 74 -2.99 -20.75 34.37
CA TYR A 74 -4.28 -20.06 34.28
C TYR A 74 -4.61 -19.26 35.55
N GLN A 75 -4.29 -19.81 36.72
CA GLN A 75 -4.59 -19.19 38.02
C GLN A 75 -3.59 -18.11 38.44
N ASN A 76 -2.31 -18.28 38.09
CA ASN A 76 -1.21 -17.50 38.67
C ASN A 76 -0.53 -16.56 37.67
N THR A 77 -0.92 -16.57 36.39
CA THR A 77 -0.28 -15.74 35.37
C THR A 77 -1.31 -15.09 34.44
N PRO A 78 -1.02 -13.91 33.86
CA PRO A 78 -1.90 -13.24 32.91
C PRO A 78 -1.80 -13.85 31.48
N VAL A 79 -1.34 -15.09 31.35
CA VAL A 79 -1.06 -15.73 30.06
C VAL A 79 -2.35 -16.17 29.38
N LYS A 80 -2.51 -15.82 28.10
CA LYS A 80 -3.72 -16.16 27.32
C LYS A 80 -3.77 -17.64 26.95
N VAL A 81 -4.99 -18.18 26.82
CA VAL A 81 -5.29 -19.57 26.40
C VAL A 81 -4.51 -19.99 25.14
N GLY A 82 -4.36 -19.09 24.16
CA GLY A 82 -3.59 -19.35 22.94
C GLY A 82 -2.10 -19.61 23.20
N THR A 83 -1.49 -18.91 24.17
CA THR A 83 -0.10 -19.14 24.58
C THR A 83 0.03 -20.46 25.35
N MET A 84 -0.97 -20.80 26.16
CA MET A 84 -1.02 -22.07 26.90
C MET A 84 -1.08 -23.28 25.95
N SER A 85 -1.84 -23.18 24.85
CA SER A 85 -1.81 -24.16 23.76
C SER A 85 -0.41 -24.28 23.11
N GLY A 86 0.37 -23.20 23.10
CA GLY A 86 1.75 -23.17 22.66
C GLY A 86 2.70 -24.05 23.49
N TYR A 87 2.48 -24.16 24.80
CA TYR A 87 3.29 -25.04 25.67
C TYR A 87 3.13 -26.51 25.29
N ARG A 88 1.93 -26.93 24.87
CA ARG A 88 1.69 -28.28 24.36
C ARG A 88 2.50 -28.55 23.08
N ALA A 89 2.59 -27.57 22.18
CA ALA A 89 3.39 -27.69 20.97
C ALA A 89 4.89 -27.79 21.28
N ALA A 90 5.37 -27.03 22.26
CA ALA A 90 6.74 -27.11 22.76
C ALA A 90 7.05 -28.49 23.35
N LEU A 91 6.16 -29.03 24.19
CA LEU A 91 6.32 -30.36 24.76
C LEU A 91 6.30 -31.45 23.68
N ARG A 92 5.37 -31.37 22.71
CA ARG A 92 5.34 -32.29 21.57
C ARG A 92 6.64 -32.24 20.76
N TRP A 93 7.19 -31.06 20.56
CA TRP A 93 8.48 -30.91 19.89
C TRP A 93 9.60 -31.57 20.69
N TYR A 94 9.61 -31.43 22.02
CA TYR A 94 10.58 -32.06 22.88
C TYR A 94 10.50 -33.60 22.82
N TYR A 95 9.30 -34.19 22.89
CA TYR A 95 9.10 -35.63 22.66
C TYR A 95 9.68 -36.10 21.33
N LYS A 96 9.45 -35.35 20.24
CA LYS A 96 9.99 -35.67 18.91
C LYS A 96 11.53 -35.55 18.88
N ARG A 97 12.11 -34.57 19.58
CA ARG A 97 13.55 -34.35 19.62
C ARG A 97 14.30 -35.47 20.36
N GLU A 98 13.70 -35.99 21.42
CA GLU A 98 14.25 -37.09 22.21
C GLU A 98 13.92 -38.49 21.63
N ASP A 99 13.27 -38.54 20.46
CA ASP A 99 12.78 -39.77 19.82
C ASP A 99 11.85 -40.62 20.71
N VAL A 100 11.04 -39.96 21.54
CA VAL A 100 10.08 -40.60 22.44
C VAL A 100 8.66 -40.41 21.92
N ALA A 101 7.90 -41.51 21.82
CA ALA A 101 6.49 -41.45 21.44
C ALA A 101 5.67 -40.67 22.49
N MET A 102 4.99 -39.61 22.05
CA MET A 102 4.11 -38.83 22.93
C MET A 102 2.88 -39.66 23.33
N PRO A 103 2.55 -39.76 24.65
CA PRO A 103 1.37 -40.52 25.09
C PRO A 103 0.07 -40.00 24.46
N VAL A 104 -0.86 -40.92 24.16
CA VAL A 104 -2.09 -40.63 23.39
C VAL A 104 -2.97 -39.59 24.10
N GLU A 105 -2.95 -39.55 25.43
CA GLU A 105 -3.69 -38.64 26.30
C GLU A 105 -3.37 -37.17 25.98
N TYR A 106 -2.12 -36.87 25.65
CA TYR A 106 -1.71 -35.52 25.24
C TYR A 106 -2.29 -35.13 23.88
N SER A 107 -2.68 -36.08 23.04
CA SER A 107 -3.26 -35.83 21.72
C SER A 107 -4.78 -35.64 21.79
N THR A 108 -5.47 -36.49 22.56
CA THR A 108 -6.94 -36.58 22.65
C THR A 108 -7.50 -35.67 23.74
N LYS A 109 -7.06 -35.82 25.00
CA LYS A 109 -7.66 -35.12 26.16
C LYS A 109 -7.32 -33.62 26.20
N LEU A 110 -6.13 -33.21 25.76
CA LEU A 110 -5.77 -31.79 25.66
C LEU A 110 -6.54 -31.04 24.58
N LYS A 111 -6.99 -31.70 23.49
CA LYS A 111 -7.91 -31.05 22.54
C LYS A 111 -9.23 -30.74 23.23
N THR A 112 -9.74 -31.61 24.10
CA THR A 112 -10.96 -31.35 24.87
C THR A 112 -10.79 -30.18 25.84
N ILE A 113 -9.65 -30.07 26.53
CA ILE A 113 -9.36 -28.98 27.48
C ILE A 113 -9.26 -27.61 26.79
N PHE A 114 -8.54 -27.53 25.66
CA PHE A 114 -8.29 -26.27 24.96
C PHE A 114 -9.30 -25.91 23.85
N THR A 115 -9.94 -26.89 23.23
CA THR A 115 -10.80 -26.69 22.03
C THR A 115 -12.18 -27.35 22.14
N GLY A 116 -12.42 -28.27 23.08
CA GLY A 116 -13.73 -28.85 23.33
C GLY A 116 -14.38 -29.69 22.23
N LEU A 117 -13.63 -30.18 21.23
CA LEU A 117 -14.19 -31.02 20.15
C LEU A 117 -14.51 -32.46 20.64
N PRO A 118 -15.68 -33.04 20.26
CA PRO A 118 -16.00 -34.44 20.56
C PRO A 118 -15.20 -35.38 19.65
N MET A 119 -14.76 -36.49 20.21
CA MET A 119 -14.43 -37.68 19.43
C MET A 119 -15.79 -38.28 19.01
N CYS A 120 -16.05 -38.33 17.71
CA CYS A 120 -17.34 -38.73 17.15
C CYS A 120 -17.74 -40.14 17.60
N VAL A 121 -18.83 -40.24 18.38
CA VAL A 121 -19.72 -41.41 18.40
C VAL A 121 -21.15 -40.88 18.50
N ILE A 122 -21.90 -40.98 17.39
CA ILE A 122 -23.36 -40.93 17.40
C ILE A 122 -23.84 -42.21 18.08
N LEU A 123 -24.82 -42.14 18.99
CA LEU A 123 -25.93 -43.10 19.14
C LEU A 123 -26.88 -42.61 20.26
N TYR A 124 -28.07 -42.18 19.82
CA TYR A 124 -29.31 -41.90 20.57
C TYR A 124 -29.29 -40.89 21.74
N GLY A 125 -30.07 -39.82 21.58
CA GLY A 125 -30.62 -39.07 22.71
C GLY A 125 -30.21 -37.60 22.76
N THR A 126 -31.21 -36.74 22.75
CA THR A 126 -31.17 -35.27 22.77
C THR A 126 -30.44 -34.71 24.00
N HIS A 127 -29.19 -34.24 23.83
CA HIS A 127 -28.61 -33.14 24.62
C HIS A 127 -27.44 -32.52 23.83
N THR A 128 -27.69 -31.41 23.14
CA THR A 128 -26.65 -30.56 22.55
C THR A 128 -25.93 -29.78 23.65
N THR A 129 -24.87 -30.35 24.22
CA THR A 129 -23.94 -29.60 25.08
C THR A 129 -22.86 -28.95 24.22
N SER A 130 -22.88 -27.62 24.15
CA SER A 130 -21.81 -26.82 23.54
C SER A 130 -20.59 -26.81 24.47
N ASN A 131 -19.54 -27.53 24.08
CA ASN A 131 -18.37 -27.77 24.91
C ASN A 131 -17.18 -26.91 24.45
N LEU A 132 -16.87 -25.84 25.21
CA LEU A 132 -15.79 -24.86 24.97
C LEU A 132 -14.91 -24.62 26.22
N GLY A 133 -14.82 -25.60 27.13
CA GLY A 133 -13.92 -25.67 28.31
C GLY A 133 -13.31 -24.34 28.82
N MET A 134 -12.00 -24.17 28.66
CA MET A 134 -11.27 -22.97 29.11
C MET A 134 -11.70 -21.69 28.41
N HIS A 135 -12.06 -21.74 27.11
CA HIS A 135 -12.55 -20.57 26.37
C HIS A 135 -13.87 -20.05 26.93
N ARG A 136 -14.73 -20.93 27.46
CA ARG A 136 -15.99 -20.57 28.09
C ARG A 136 -15.79 -19.92 29.46
N LEU A 137 -14.82 -20.41 30.24
CA LEU A 137 -14.44 -19.78 31.51
C LEU A 137 -13.92 -18.36 31.27
N THR A 138 -12.96 -18.19 30.34
CA THR A 138 -12.47 -16.84 29.99
C THR A 138 -13.58 -15.95 29.45
N ALA A 139 -14.48 -16.45 28.59
CA ALA A 139 -15.59 -15.65 28.06
C ALA A 139 -16.60 -15.22 29.14
N THR A 140 -16.84 -16.07 30.15
CA THR A 140 -17.75 -15.76 31.27
C THR A 140 -17.13 -14.72 32.21
N ASP A 141 -15.82 -14.83 32.47
CA ASP A 141 -15.05 -13.82 33.21
C ASP A 141 -14.96 -12.48 32.45
N GLU A 142 -14.85 -12.53 31.12
CA GLU A 142 -14.84 -11.35 30.24
C GLU A 142 -16.22 -10.68 30.14
N GLN A 143 -17.31 -11.45 30.21
CA GLN A 143 -18.68 -10.91 30.19
C GLN A 143 -19.04 -10.15 31.48
N THR A 144 -18.40 -10.51 32.60
CA THR A 144 -18.60 -9.88 33.92
C THR A 144 -17.60 -8.76 34.21
N SER A 145 -16.62 -8.53 33.33
CA SER A 145 -15.62 -7.48 33.45
C SER A 145 -15.75 -6.44 32.34
N THR A 146 -15.00 -5.34 32.43
CA THR A 146 -14.91 -4.34 31.35
C THR A 146 -14.40 -5.01 30.09
N LEU A 147 -15.05 -4.78 28.94
CA LEU A 147 -14.67 -5.34 27.64
C LEU A 147 -13.16 -5.17 27.36
N LYS A 148 -12.41 -6.27 27.46
CA LYS A 148 -11.00 -6.34 27.12
C LYS A 148 -10.85 -7.04 25.77
N ASP A 149 -10.41 -6.30 24.75
CA ASP A 149 -10.17 -6.91 23.43
C ASP A 149 -9.09 -8.00 23.48
N SER A 150 -9.46 -9.20 23.02
CA SER A 150 -8.54 -10.32 22.92
C SER A 150 -7.66 -10.21 21.66
N GLY A 151 -6.45 -9.69 21.84
CA GLY A 151 -5.41 -9.67 20.81
C GLY A 151 -5.28 -8.32 20.11
N LYS A 152 -4.44 -8.25 19.07
CA LYS A 152 -4.21 -7.00 18.35
C LYS A 152 -5.42 -6.64 17.48
N ARG A 153 -5.95 -5.43 17.63
CA ARG A 153 -7.09 -4.92 16.85
C ARG A 153 -6.72 -4.77 15.37
N PRO A 154 -7.66 -4.95 14.41
CA PRO A 154 -7.43 -4.53 13.03
C PRO A 154 -7.18 -3.02 12.99
N LEU A 155 -6.18 -2.59 12.23
CA LEU A 155 -5.88 -1.17 12.04
C LEU A 155 -6.87 -0.59 11.02
N GLY A 156 -7.68 0.40 11.41
CA GLY A 156 -8.58 1.10 10.48
C GLY A 156 -7.80 1.87 9.41
N PHE A 157 -8.40 2.08 8.23
CA PHE A 157 -7.72 2.75 7.11
C PHE A 157 -7.29 4.18 7.45
N SER A 158 -8.16 4.97 8.09
CA SER A 158 -7.83 6.33 8.54
C SER A 158 -6.69 6.36 9.57
N MET A 159 -6.64 5.39 10.47
CA MET A 159 -5.52 5.23 11.42
C MET A 159 -4.22 4.85 10.70
N TYR A 160 -4.30 4.00 9.67
CA TYR A 160 -3.17 3.69 8.81
C TYR A 160 -2.65 4.92 8.08
N GLU A 161 -3.53 5.74 7.49
CA GLU A 161 -3.15 7.00 6.85
C GLU A 161 -2.45 7.95 7.82
N ALA A 162 -2.99 8.12 9.02
CA ALA A 162 -2.38 8.96 10.06
C ALA A 162 -1.00 8.44 10.49
N LEU A 163 -0.84 7.13 10.67
CA LEU A 163 0.47 6.52 10.96
C LEU A 163 1.45 6.70 9.80
N CYS A 164 0.99 6.61 8.55
CA CYS A 164 1.82 6.86 7.39
C CYS A 164 2.28 8.32 7.30
N GLN A 165 1.38 9.27 7.54
CA GLN A 165 1.72 10.71 7.61
C GLN A 165 2.75 11.00 8.71
N GLU A 166 2.58 10.43 9.90
CA GLU A 166 3.53 10.64 10.99
C GLU A 166 4.86 9.94 10.73
N SER A 167 4.84 8.74 10.14
CA SER A 167 6.06 7.99 9.83
C SER A 167 6.98 8.71 8.84
N LEU A 168 6.45 9.58 7.97
CA LEU A 168 7.25 10.40 7.05
C LEU A 168 8.26 11.30 7.76
N LYS A 169 7.95 11.75 8.98
CA LYS A 169 8.80 12.63 9.79
C LYS A 169 9.95 11.88 10.47
N THR A 170 9.96 10.56 10.40
CA THR A 170 10.99 9.73 11.03
C THR A 170 12.31 9.90 10.28
N SER A 171 13.34 10.35 11.00
CA SER A 171 14.68 10.55 10.44
C SER A 171 15.49 9.25 10.43
N ASP A 172 15.00 8.22 9.74
CA ASP A 172 15.63 6.89 9.66
C ASP A 172 15.88 6.43 8.22
N SER A 173 16.11 7.39 7.33
CA SER A 173 16.30 7.19 5.88
C SER A 173 15.13 6.48 5.20
N GLY A 174 13.91 6.69 5.71
CA GLY A 174 12.66 6.18 5.14
C GLY A 174 12.35 4.72 5.49
N PHE A 175 13.10 4.11 6.41
CA PHE A 175 12.94 2.70 6.76
C PHE A 175 11.56 2.41 7.37
N VAL A 176 11.17 3.12 8.44
CA VAL A 176 9.89 2.91 9.13
C VAL A 176 8.72 3.18 8.19
N HIS A 177 8.81 4.26 7.40
CA HIS A 177 7.77 4.63 6.44
C HIS A 177 7.56 3.54 5.38
N LEU A 178 8.63 3.12 4.69
CA LEU A 178 8.53 2.07 3.68
C LEU A 178 8.04 0.74 4.30
N TYR A 179 8.57 0.36 5.46
CA TYR A 179 8.19 -0.90 6.11
C TYR A 179 6.70 -0.93 6.46
N LEU A 180 6.14 0.18 6.93
CA LEU A 180 4.70 0.31 7.21
C LEU A 180 3.87 0.22 5.92
N VAL A 181 4.16 1.07 4.94
CA VAL A 181 3.40 1.17 3.67
C VAL A 181 3.44 -0.15 2.91
N ILE A 182 4.61 -0.77 2.80
CA ILE A 182 4.78 -2.03 2.06
C ILE A 182 4.14 -3.22 2.80
N SER A 183 4.17 -3.23 4.14
CA SER A 183 3.50 -4.28 4.93
C SER A 183 1.98 -4.24 4.76
N TRP A 184 1.40 -3.03 4.72
CA TRP A 184 -0.02 -2.83 4.44
C TRP A 184 -0.38 -3.29 3.04
N ASN A 185 0.30 -2.75 2.02
CA ASN A 185 0.01 -3.04 0.63
C ASN A 185 0.22 -4.51 0.26
N LEU A 186 1.25 -5.17 0.80
CA LEU A 186 1.46 -6.60 0.58
C LEU A 186 0.56 -7.49 1.43
N MET A 187 -0.19 -6.93 2.39
CA MET A 187 -0.96 -7.69 3.37
C MET A 187 -0.09 -8.75 4.04
N ALA A 188 1.17 -8.38 4.30
CA ALA A 188 2.22 -9.28 4.70
C ALA A 188 2.33 -9.35 6.23
N ARG A 189 2.84 -10.48 6.74
CA ARG A 189 3.30 -10.52 8.14
C ARG A 189 4.60 -9.72 8.20
N SER A 190 4.87 -9.06 9.32
CA SER A 190 6.13 -8.33 9.50
C SER A 190 7.37 -9.18 9.19
N LYS A 191 7.41 -10.46 9.60
CA LYS A 191 8.51 -11.35 9.23
C LYS A 191 8.64 -11.56 7.71
N SER A 192 7.53 -11.61 6.98
CA SER A 192 7.54 -11.68 5.52
C SER A 192 8.05 -10.37 4.91
N THR A 193 7.65 -9.21 5.45
CA THR A 193 8.17 -7.91 5.02
C THR A 193 9.68 -7.80 5.21
N GLU A 194 10.20 -8.23 6.36
CA GLU A 194 11.65 -8.27 6.64
C GLU A 194 12.42 -9.11 5.62
N THR A 195 11.83 -10.19 5.11
CA THR A 195 12.49 -11.12 4.18
C THR A 195 12.36 -10.75 2.70
N ILE A 196 11.84 -9.56 2.36
CA ILE A 196 11.77 -9.13 0.95
C ILE A 196 13.19 -8.99 0.40
N HIS A 197 13.42 -9.59 -0.77
CA HIS A 197 14.66 -9.49 -1.51
C HIS A 197 14.46 -8.60 -2.73
N ILE A 198 15.45 -7.78 -3.04
CA ILE A 198 15.42 -6.84 -4.16
C ILE A 198 15.29 -7.58 -5.50
N ASP A 199 15.96 -8.73 -5.66
CA ASP A 199 15.81 -9.63 -6.82
C ASP A 199 14.39 -10.15 -7.07
N HIS A 200 13.52 -10.10 -6.05
CA HIS A 200 12.14 -10.59 -6.17
C HIS A 200 11.14 -9.47 -6.49
N ILE A 201 11.64 -8.25 -6.72
CA ILE A 201 10.86 -7.09 -7.11
C ILE A 201 10.92 -6.97 -8.64
N SER A 202 9.77 -6.92 -9.29
CA SER A 202 9.65 -6.75 -10.74
C SER A 202 8.78 -5.54 -11.10
N PHE A 203 9.08 -4.95 -12.25
CA PHE A 203 8.18 -4.03 -12.93
C PHE A 203 7.10 -4.84 -13.66
N GLU A 204 5.83 -4.58 -13.38
CA GLU A 204 4.68 -5.33 -13.91
C GLU A 204 3.64 -4.35 -14.45
N GLU A 205 3.87 -3.81 -15.65
CA GLU A 205 3.00 -2.81 -16.29
C GLU A 205 2.86 -1.54 -15.42
N ASP A 206 1.69 -1.28 -14.86
CA ASP A 206 1.38 -0.14 -13.98
C ASP A 206 1.58 -0.45 -12.48
N ALA A 207 2.07 -1.66 -12.17
CA ALA A 207 2.30 -2.16 -10.82
C ALA A 207 3.77 -2.53 -10.58
N ILE A 208 4.11 -2.71 -9.30
CA ILE A 208 5.34 -3.40 -8.88
C ILE A 208 4.95 -4.78 -8.35
N GLY A 209 5.56 -5.84 -8.88
CA GLY A 209 5.36 -7.21 -8.40
C GLY A 209 6.38 -7.58 -7.33
N ILE A 210 5.92 -8.14 -6.20
CA ILE A 210 6.82 -8.68 -5.16
C ILE A 210 6.54 -10.16 -4.96
N ARG A 211 7.56 -11.00 -5.18
CA ARG A 211 7.48 -12.46 -5.02
C ARG A 211 8.11 -12.91 -3.70
N TYR A 212 7.47 -13.89 -3.06
CA TYR A 212 8.03 -14.58 -1.91
C TYR A 212 8.46 -15.98 -2.32
N ILE A 213 9.71 -16.35 -2.06
CA ILE A 213 10.17 -17.74 -2.24
C ILE A 213 9.64 -18.63 -1.13
N LYS A 214 9.64 -18.15 0.12
CA LYS A 214 9.09 -18.87 1.28
C LYS A 214 7.96 -18.06 1.88
N SER A 215 6.88 -18.73 2.24
CA SER A 215 5.75 -18.13 2.96
C SER A 215 5.30 -19.07 4.08
N LYS A 216 4.53 -18.59 5.05
CA LYS A 216 4.05 -19.44 6.16
C LYS A 216 3.35 -20.71 5.67
N THR A 217 2.65 -20.64 4.55
CA THR A 217 1.89 -21.74 3.94
C THR A 217 2.65 -22.47 2.83
N ASP A 218 3.89 -22.05 2.56
CA ASP A 218 4.83 -22.68 1.64
C ASP A 218 6.26 -22.54 2.19
N GLN A 219 6.60 -23.40 3.15
CA GLN A 219 7.95 -23.42 3.74
C GLN A 219 8.98 -24.11 2.83
N THR A 220 8.51 -24.97 1.91
CA THR A 220 9.34 -25.67 0.92
C THR A 220 9.70 -24.78 -0.27
N GLY A 221 8.94 -23.71 -0.50
CA GLY A 221 9.11 -22.82 -1.66
C GLY A 221 8.81 -23.51 -2.99
N SER A 222 8.02 -24.57 -2.91
CA SER A 222 7.69 -25.46 -4.03
C SER A 222 6.39 -25.05 -4.72
N LYS A 223 5.60 -24.14 -4.13
CA LYS A 223 4.39 -23.61 -4.77
C LYS A 223 4.77 -22.53 -5.79
N ARG A 224 3.81 -22.20 -6.66
CA ARG A 224 3.95 -21.12 -7.65
C ARG A 224 4.31 -19.82 -6.94
N ARG A 225 5.31 -19.13 -7.49
CA ARG A 225 5.89 -17.88 -6.94
C ARG A 225 5.14 -16.69 -7.49
N ASP A 226 3.84 -16.66 -7.22
CA ASP A 226 2.95 -15.65 -7.76
C ASP A 226 3.28 -14.27 -7.14
N PRO A 227 3.38 -13.21 -7.95
CA PRO A 227 3.68 -11.88 -7.45
C PRO A 227 2.48 -11.30 -6.70
N ARG A 228 2.77 -10.48 -5.69
CA ARG A 228 1.80 -9.54 -5.11
C ARG A 228 2.01 -8.19 -5.78
N HIS A 229 1.01 -7.73 -6.51
CA HIS A 229 1.04 -6.45 -7.22
C HIS A 229 0.74 -5.32 -6.24
N VAL A 230 1.68 -4.39 -6.09
CA VAL A 230 1.50 -3.14 -5.35
C VAL A 230 1.39 -1.98 -6.32
N TYR A 231 0.55 -1.01 -5.98
CA TYR A 231 0.22 0.12 -6.84
C TYR A 231 0.61 1.45 -6.16
N ALA A 232 0.77 2.48 -6.98
CA ALA A 232 0.87 3.85 -6.51
C ALA A 232 -0.52 4.39 -6.11
N ASN A 233 -0.51 5.36 -5.20
CA ASN A 233 -1.66 6.22 -4.95
C ASN A 233 -1.20 7.68 -5.08
N PRO A 234 -1.19 8.24 -6.31
CA PRO A 234 -0.69 9.59 -6.53
C PRO A 234 -1.53 10.67 -5.83
N SER A 235 -2.80 10.38 -5.56
CA SER A 235 -3.69 11.32 -4.87
C SER A 235 -3.43 11.38 -3.36
N SER A 236 -2.73 10.40 -2.78
CA SER A 236 -2.39 10.34 -1.35
C SER A 236 -0.92 10.00 -1.14
N PRO A 237 -0.02 11.00 -1.19
CA PRO A 237 1.44 10.78 -1.20
C PRO A 237 1.94 9.98 0.01
N ALA A 238 1.37 10.20 1.20
CA ALA A 238 1.80 9.52 2.43
C ALA A 238 1.56 7.99 2.41
N ILE A 239 0.61 7.48 1.63
CA ILE A 239 0.37 6.02 1.52
C ILE A 239 0.85 5.45 0.19
N CYS A 240 1.47 6.28 -0.66
CA CYS A 240 1.90 5.88 -1.99
C CYS A 240 3.13 4.97 -1.93
N THR A 241 2.94 3.68 -2.24
CA THR A 241 4.02 2.68 -2.17
C THR A 241 5.21 3.03 -3.06
N PHE A 242 4.97 3.64 -4.23
CA PHE A 242 6.03 3.95 -5.18
C PHE A 242 6.87 5.14 -4.69
N LEU A 243 6.22 6.13 -4.07
CA LEU A 243 6.91 7.22 -3.40
C LEU A 243 7.75 6.69 -2.24
N ALA A 244 7.18 5.83 -1.40
CA ALA A 244 7.89 5.24 -0.25
C ALA A 244 9.13 4.44 -0.70
N LEU A 245 9.02 3.64 -1.77
CA LEU A 245 10.16 2.92 -2.36
C LEU A 245 11.21 3.89 -2.93
N GLY A 246 10.77 4.90 -3.70
CA GLY A 246 11.65 5.93 -4.26
C GLY A 246 12.43 6.67 -3.18
N MET A 247 11.75 7.11 -2.12
CA MET A 247 12.36 7.78 -0.95
C MET A 247 13.42 6.88 -0.30
N TYR A 248 13.07 5.62 -0.01
CA TYR A 248 13.99 4.70 0.64
C TYR A 248 15.22 4.41 -0.22
N PHE A 249 15.05 4.11 -1.51
CA PHE A 249 16.20 3.88 -2.40
C PHE A 249 17.07 5.14 -2.55
N ALA A 250 16.46 6.33 -2.61
CA ALA A 250 17.18 7.59 -2.73
C ALA A 250 18.00 7.91 -1.46
N CYS A 251 17.48 7.58 -0.28
CA CYS A 251 18.17 7.78 0.99
C CYS A 251 19.22 6.70 1.30
N ASN A 252 19.25 5.60 0.54
CA ASN A 252 20.17 4.48 0.73
C ASN A 252 20.91 4.17 -0.59
N PRO A 253 21.75 5.10 -1.10
CA PRO A 253 22.35 4.98 -2.44
C PRO A 253 23.34 3.81 -2.57
N THR A 254 23.85 3.30 -1.45
CA THR A 254 24.75 2.14 -1.39
C THR A 254 24.01 0.81 -1.28
N LEU A 255 22.68 0.81 -1.22
CA LEU A 255 21.88 -0.41 -1.14
C LEU A 255 22.17 -1.27 -2.37
N ALA A 256 22.77 -2.42 -2.13
CA ALA A 256 23.08 -3.39 -3.16
C ALA A 256 21.95 -4.40 -3.31
N ASN A 257 22.01 -5.17 -4.39
CA ASN A 257 21.13 -6.31 -4.56
C ASN A 257 21.26 -7.28 -3.38
N GLY A 258 20.14 -7.75 -2.85
CA GLY A 258 20.12 -8.35 -1.52
C GLY A 258 18.77 -8.21 -0.82
N SER A 259 18.78 -8.31 0.52
CA SER A 259 17.63 -7.96 1.36
C SER A 259 17.24 -6.49 1.17
N LEU A 260 15.95 -6.22 0.98
CA LEU A 260 15.42 -4.86 0.88
C LEU A 260 15.73 -4.05 2.16
N PHE A 261 15.67 -4.71 3.31
CA PHE A 261 16.02 -4.16 4.61
C PHE A 261 17.28 -4.86 5.14
N PRO A 262 18.49 -4.31 4.91
CA PRO A 262 19.74 -4.94 5.32
C PRO A 262 19.91 -4.94 6.85
N GLY A 263 20.60 -5.95 7.36
CA GLY A 263 20.89 -6.14 8.79
C GLY A 263 19.95 -7.11 9.50
N ALA A 264 20.28 -7.48 10.73
CA ALA A 264 19.49 -8.42 11.52
C ALA A 264 18.33 -7.75 12.28
N ASN A 265 17.28 -8.51 12.56
CA ASN A 265 16.16 -8.11 13.44
C ASN A 265 15.41 -6.84 13.00
N GLN A 266 15.26 -6.62 11.70
CA GLN A 266 14.54 -5.46 11.15
C GLN A 266 13.06 -5.48 11.55
N ARG A 267 12.48 -6.68 11.74
CA ARG A 267 11.14 -6.82 12.31
C ARG A 267 11.02 -6.17 13.69
N ASP A 268 12.01 -6.40 14.55
CA ASP A 268 11.99 -5.90 15.93
C ASP A 268 12.33 -4.41 15.98
N ARG A 269 13.23 -3.95 15.09
CA ARG A 269 13.46 -2.51 14.85
C ARG A 269 12.15 -1.81 14.46
N PHE A 270 11.42 -2.36 13.50
CA PHE A 270 10.13 -1.81 13.09
C PHE A 270 9.08 -1.88 14.20
N ASP A 271 8.99 -2.98 14.97
CA ASP A 271 8.02 -3.11 16.08
C ASP A 271 8.25 -2.03 17.15
N LYS A 272 9.51 -1.71 17.47
CA LYS A 272 9.85 -0.61 18.40
C LYS A 272 9.40 0.74 17.85
N ALA A 273 9.71 1.04 16.60
CA ALA A 273 9.31 2.29 15.97
C ALA A 273 7.79 2.43 15.81
N LEU A 274 7.10 1.34 15.45
CA LEU A 274 5.65 1.31 15.34
C LEU A 274 4.97 1.59 16.69
N LYS A 275 5.51 1.08 17.80
CA LYS A 275 5.00 1.41 19.15
C LYS A 275 5.11 2.91 19.44
N ALA A 276 6.24 3.53 19.09
CA ALA A 276 6.42 4.97 19.24
C ALA A 276 5.41 5.75 18.36
N LEU A 277 5.26 5.37 17.09
CA LEU A 277 4.28 6.00 16.20
C LEU A 277 2.84 5.87 16.70
N VAL A 278 2.46 4.68 17.16
CA VAL A 278 1.12 4.43 17.73
C VAL A 278 0.89 5.31 18.95
N TYR A 279 1.88 5.44 19.83
CA TYR A 279 1.78 6.31 20.99
C TYR A 279 1.59 7.78 20.57
N THR A 280 2.38 8.25 19.59
CA THR A 280 2.29 9.62 19.08
C THR A 280 0.95 9.92 18.41
N VAL A 281 0.43 9.01 17.58
CA VAL A 281 -0.75 9.26 16.74
C VAL A 281 -2.06 8.92 17.45
N LEU A 282 -2.08 7.85 18.24
CA LEU A 282 -3.30 7.28 18.81
C LEU A 282 -3.35 7.38 20.35
N GLY A 283 -2.28 7.85 20.98
CA GLY A 283 -2.18 8.02 22.43
C GLY A 283 -1.97 6.70 23.19
N GLU A 284 -1.91 6.84 24.52
CA GLU A 284 -1.60 5.73 25.44
C GLU A 284 -2.64 4.60 25.39
N ALA A 285 -3.93 4.93 25.20
CA ALA A 285 -5.02 3.94 25.14
C ALA A 285 -4.89 2.94 23.98
N ALA A 286 -4.19 3.32 22.90
CA ALA A 286 -3.91 2.44 21.77
C ALA A 286 -2.60 1.63 21.96
N SER A 287 -1.79 2.00 22.96
CA SER A 287 -0.56 1.29 23.30
C SER A 287 -0.90 -0.12 23.76
N GLY A 288 -0.31 -1.11 23.09
CA GLY A 288 -0.59 -2.53 23.37
C GLY A 288 -1.79 -3.13 22.61
N THR A 289 -2.73 -2.34 22.09
CA THR A 289 -3.85 -2.85 21.26
C THR A 289 -3.50 -2.88 19.77
N VAL A 290 -2.68 -1.94 19.30
CA VAL A 290 -2.12 -1.91 17.95
C VAL A 290 -0.70 -2.49 17.94
N GLY A 291 -0.31 -3.13 16.84
CA GLY A 291 1.05 -3.64 16.63
C GLY A 291 1.24 -4.19 15.23
N THR A 292 2.36 -4.84 14.95
CA THR A 292 2.69 -5.33 13.60
C THR A 292 1.62 -6.25 12.99
N HIS A 293 0.90 -7.02 13.81
CA HIS A 293 -0.23 -7.84 13.37
C HIS A 293 -1.47 -7.03 12.98
N SER A 294 -1.67 -5.84 13.56
CA SER A 294 -2.81 -4.96 13.27
C SER A 294 -2.81 -4.47 11.83
N ILE A 295 -1.63 -4.20 11.27
CA ILE A 295 -1.46 -3.74 9.89
C ILE A 295 -2.08 -4.73 8.92
N ARG A 296 -1.66 -6.01 8.99
CA ARG A 296 -2.18 -7.05 8.11
C ARG A 296 -3.66 -7.34 8.34
N LYS A 297 -4.11 -7.35 9.60
CA LYS A 297 -5.54 -7.53 9.93
C LYS A 297 -6.37 -6.40 9.33
N GLY A 298 -5.91 -5.16 9.52
CA GLY A 298 -6.51 -3.95 8.98
C GLY A 298 -6.62 -3.97 7.46
N ALA A 299 -5.50 -4.23 6.77
CA ALA A 299 -5.46 -4.31 5.32
C ALA A 299 -6.42 -5.39 4.77
N ALA A 300 -6.46 -6.58 5.39
CA ALA A 300 -7.39 -7.63 4.99
C ALA A 300 -8.86 -7.25 5.21
N THR A 301 -9.19 -6.67 6.37
CA THR A 301 -10.54 -6.20 6.67
C THR A 301 -10.95 -5.06 5.73
N PHE A 302 -10.06 -4.12 5.44
CA PHE A 302 -10.32 -3.01 4.53
C PHE A 302 -10.64 -3.50 3.12
N VAL A 303 -9.87 -4.45 2.59
CA VAL A 303 -10.13 -5.00 1.25
C VAL A 303 -11.42 -5.83 1.20
N CYS A 304 -11.69 -6.66 2.22
CA CYS A 304 -12.87 -7.53 2.24
C CYS A 304 -14.18 -6.80 2.58
N SER A 305 -14.12 -5.72 3.35
CA SER A 305 -15.30 -5.12 4.00
C SER A 305 -15.33 -3.60 3.93
N GLY A 306 -14.38 -2.97 3.24
CA GLY A 306 -14.41 -1.53 2.96
C GLY A 306 -15.42 -1.13 1.87
N SER A 307 -15.95 -2.10 1.12
CA SER A 307 -16.99 -1.91 0.12
C SER A 307 -17.80 -3.19 -0.07
N THR A 308 -19.04 -3.05 -0.54
CA THR A 308 -19.89 -4.19 -0.97
C THR A 308 -19.42 -4.82 -2.29
N SER A 309 -18.55 -4.13 -3.04
CA SER A 309 -18.03 -4.56 -4.34
C SER A 309 -16.53 -4.91 -4.29
N GLY A 310 -16.07 -5.39 -3.14
CA GLY A 310 -14.67 -5.74 -2.90
C GLY A 310 -14.18 -6.96 -3.69
N PRO A 311 -12.85 -7.20 -3.71
CA PRO A 311 -12.28 -8.38 -4.37
C PRO A 311 -12.75 -9.69 -3.76
N SER A 312 -12.62 -10.78 -4.53
CA SER A 312 -12.92 -12.13 -4.04
C SER A 312 -12.11 -12.45 -2.79
N VAL A 313 -12.79 -13.02 -1.79
CA VAL A 313 -12.16 -13.51 -0.55
C VAL A 313 -11.05 -14.54 -0.85
N ILE A 314 -11.15 -15.27 -1.96
CA ILE A 314 -10.10 -16.19 -2.41
C ILE A 314 -8.81 -15.44 -2.73
N SER A 315 -8.88 -14.40 -3.56
CA SER A 315 -7.73 -13.56 -3.91
C SER A 315 -7.12 -12.91 -2.67
N VAL A 316 -7.98 -12.45 -1.75
CA VAL A 316 -7.53 -11.89 -0.46
C VAL A 316 -6.81 -12.93 0.40
N CYS A 317 -7.36 -14.13 0.56
CA CYS A 317 -6.76 -15.21 1.32
C CYS A 317 -5.42 -15.67 0.73
N LEU A 318 -5.35 -15.80 -0.60
CA LEU A 318 -4.11 -16.13 -1.33
C LEU A 318 -3.05 -15.06 -1.09
N ARG A 319 -3.39 -13.77 -1.26
CA ARG A 319 -2.48 -12.65 -0.97
C ARG A 319 -2.10 -12.60 0.51
N CYS A 320 -2.98 -12.93 1.43
CA CYS A 320 -2.67 -13.01 2.86
C CYS A 320 -1.76 -14.20 3.25
N GLY A 321 -1.54 -15.15 2.34
CA GLY A 321 -0.89 -16.43 2.62
C GLY A 321 -1.65 -17.21 3.70
N TRP A 322 -2.97 -17.30 3.53
CA TRP A 322 -3.87 -18.12 4.36
C TRP A 322 -4.21 -19.40 3.61
N LEU A 323 -4.44 -20.47 4.38
CA LEU A 323 -4.93 -21.72 3.82
C LEU A 323 -6.40 -21.54 3.44
N LEU A 324 -6.76 -21.96 2.22
CA LEU A 324 -8.16 -21.97 1.77
C LEU A 324 -8.88 -23.25 2.19
N GLY A 325 -8.13 -24.25 2.66
CA GLY A 325 -8.64 -25.56 3.05
C GLY A 325 -8.60 -26.58 1.91
N ASN A 326 -8.75 -27.85 2.27
CA ASN A 326 -8.39 -28.99 1.41
C ASN A 326 -9.13 -29.03 0.06
N VAL A 327 -10.40 -28.62 0.02
CA VAL A 327 -11.21 -28.65 -1.20
C VAL A 327 -10.87 -27.43 -2.06
N VAL A 328 -11.00 -26.23 -1.49
CA VAL A 328 -10.86 -24.97 -2.23
C VAL A 328 -9.47 -24.81 -2.84
N GLU A 329 -8.40 -25.21 -2.14
CA GLU A 329 -7.01 -25.11 -2.66
C GLU A 329 -6.76 -25.96 -3.92
N ARG A 330 -7.58 -26.98 -4.21
CA ARG A 330 -7.43 -27.83 -5.40
C ARG A 330 -8.06 -27.24 -6.66
N TYR A 331 -9.01 -26.32 -6.50
CA TYR A 331 -9.83 -25.81 -7.61
C TYR A 331 -9.66 -24.31 -7.82
N MET A 332 -9.40 -23.56 -6.74
CA MET A 332 -9.29 -22.11 -6.77
C MET A 332 -7.82 -21.71 -6.66
N HIS A 333 -7.28 -21.23 -7.77
CA HIS A 333 -5.87 -20.87 -7.90
C HIS A 333 -5.67 -19.36 -7.95
N TYR A 334 -4.41 -18.96 -7.78
CA TYR A 334 -4.01 -17.59 -8.04
C TYR A 334 -4.26 -17.23 -9.49
N GLU A 335 -4.84 -16.04 -9.70
CA GLU A 335 -4.97 -15.42 -11.01
C GLU A 335 -4.58 -13.95 -10.92
N LYS A 336 -3.85 -13.46 -11.94
CA LYS A 336 -3.23 -12.13 -11.95
C LYS A 336 -4.25 -11.03 -11.68
N ALA A 337 -5.38 -11.06 -12.40
CA ALA A 337 -6.42 -10.04 -12.31
C ALA A 337 -7.01 -9.89 -10.89
N GLY A 338 -7.17 -10.99 -10.17
CA GLY A 338 -7.70 -10.97 -8.80
C GLY A 338 -6.74 -10.31 -7.82
N ASP A 339 -5.43 -10.62 -7.90
CA ASP A 339 -4.43 -9.97 -7.05
C ASP A 339 -4.19 -8.50 -7.43
N GLN A 340 -4.24 -8.18 -8.72
CA GLN A 340 -4.17 -6.79 -9.21
C GLN A 340 -5.33 -5.95 -8.66
N PHE A 341 -6.56 -6.48 -8.69
CA PHE A 341 -7.71 -5.80 -8.11
C PHE A 341 -7.55 -5.59 -6.60
N VAL A 342 -7.12 -6.63 -5.86
CA VAL A 342 -6.77 -6.49 -4.43
C VAL A 342 -5.70 -5.42 -4.22
N GLY A 343 -4.66 -5.40 -5.06
CA GLY A 343 -3.55 -4.46 -5.01
C GLY A 343 -4.00 -3.01 -5.15
N ARG A 344 -4.93 -2.72 -6.06
CA ARG A 344 -5.49 -1.38 -6.23
C ARG A 344 -6.34 -0.96 -5.03
N VAL A 345 -7.19 -1.85 -4.54
CA VAL A 345 -8.04 -1.57 -3.37
C VAL A 345 -7.17 -1.29 -2.14
N VAL A 346 -6.19 -2.15 -1.84
CA VAL A 346 -5.35 -2.00 -0.64
C VAL A 346 -4.43 -0.76 -0.71
N ALA A 347 -4.09 -0.29 -1.91
CA ALA A 347 -3.38 0.98 -2.12
C ALA A 347 -4.22 2.23 -1.80
N GLY A 348 -5.52 2.06 -1.55
CA GLY A 348 -6.43 3.16 -1.21
C GLY A 348 -6.95 3.93 -2.41
N LEU A 349 -6.94 3.33 -3.61
CA LEU A 349 -7.55 3.95 -4.78
C LEU A 349 -9.08 3.99 -4.65
N PRO A 350 -9.75 5.03 -5.16
CA PRO A 350 -11.17 5.28 -4.89
C PRO A 350 -12.07 4.34 -5.72
N LEU A 351 -12.47 3.21 -5.13
CA LEU A 351 -13.23 2.14 -5.80
C LEU A 351 -14.53 2.59 -6.50
N ASN A 352 -15.15 3.65 -6.00
CA ASN A 352 -16.42 4.20 -6.51
C ASN A 352 -16.23 5.42 -7.42
N SER A 353 -15.03 5.63 -7.96
CA SER A 353 -14.71 6.70 -8.91
C SER A 353 -13.96 6.10 -10.10
N ALA A 354 -14.10 6.71 -11.29
CA ALA A 354 -13.27 6.43 -12.45
C ALA A 354 -11.75 6.53 -12.15
N ASP A 355 -11.38 7.34 -11.15
CA ASP A 355 -10.01 7.50 -10.66
C ASP A 355 -9.43 6.22 -10.04
N PHE A 356 -10.24 5.18 -9.79
CA PHE A 356 -9.69 3.86 -9.46
C PHE A 356 -8.74 3.33 -10.55
N ALA A 357 -8.91 3.77 -11.79
CA ALA A 357 -8.06 3.46 -12.94
C ALA A 357 -6.83 4.38 -13.06
N GLN A 358 -6.55 5.22 -12.07
CA GLN A 358 -5.39 6.10 -12.05
C GLN A 358 -4.09 5.29 -12.24
N LEU A 359 -3.19 5.85 -13.05
CA LEU A 359 -1.85 5.30 -13.30
C LEU A 359 -0.84 5.90 -12.32
N PRO A 360 0.27 5.19 -12.04
CA PRO A 360 1.35 5.76 -11.25
C PRO A 360 1.99 6.96 -11.97
N PRO A 361 2.72 7.84 -11.26
CA PRO A 361 3.58 8.80 -11.91
C PRO A 361 4.64 8.05 -12.72
N HIS A 362 4.80 8.39 -13.99
CA HIS A 362 5.73 7.72 -14.90
C HIS A 362 6.28 8.68 -15.95
N PHE A 363 7.26 8.21 -16.71
CA PHE A 363 7.84 8.90 -17.87
C PHE A 363 7.33 8.22 -19.15
N ASP A 364 6.81 8.98 -20.11
CA ASP A 364 6.23 8.45 -21.36
C ASP A 364 7.26 7.74 -22.26
N SER A 365 8.51 8.23 -22.25
CA SER A 365 9.60 7.69 -23.07
C SER A 365 10.44 6.69 -22.28
N THR A 366 10.60 5.49 -22.84
CA THR A 366 11.44 4.44 -22.26
C THR A 366 12.92 4.81 -22.25
N ASP A 367 13.39 5.61 -23.21
CA ASP A 367 14.83 5.84 -23.45
C ASP A 367 15.21 7.33 -23.41
N ASN A 368 14.65 8.06 -22.45
CA ASN A 368 15.02 9.45 -22.24
C ASN A 368 16.41 9.56 -21.56
N PRO A 369 17.39 10.27 -22.16
CA PRO A 369 18.74 10.38 -21.61
C PRO A 369 18.78 11.17 -20.29
N VAL A 370 17.87 12.14 -20.10
CA VAL A 370 17.74 12.90 -18.85
C VAL A 370 17.29 11.98 -17.71
N VAL A 371 16.27 11.15 -17.97
CA VAL A 371 15.78 10.16 -17.00
C VAL A 371 16.88 9.16 -16.66
N THR A 372 17.59 8.63 -17.67
CA THR A 372 18.68 7.67 -17.46
C THR A 372 19.82 8.25 -16.62
N SER A 373 20.18 9.51 -16.87
CA SER A 373 21.20 10.22 -16.09
C SER A 373 20.76 10.45 -14.65
N ALA A 374 19.50 10.86 -14.44
CA ALA A 374 18.92 11.03 -13.11
C ALA A 374 18.88 9.71 -12.33
N LEU A 375 18.50 8.59 -12.96
CA LEU A 375 18.51 7.27 -12.33
C LEU A 375 19.91 6.85 -11.86
N ARG A 376 20.93 7.05 -12.69
CA ARG A 376 22.33 6.76 -12.33
C ARG A 376 22.81 7.60 -11.14
N CYS A 377 22.38 8.85 -11.08
CA CYS A 377 22.71 9.76 -9.99
C CYS A 377 21.98 9.40 -8.69
N MET A 378 20.68 9.09 -8.77
CA MET A 378 19.82 8.81 -7.63
C MET A 378 20.01 7.42 -7.03
N PHE A 379 20.26 6.42 -7.88
CA PHE A 379 20.28 5.01 -7.49
C PHE A 379 21.54 4.31 -8.04
N PRO A 380 22.76 4.78 -7.72
CA PRO A 380 23.98 4.39 -8.43
C PRO A 380 24.31 2.89 -8.34
N VAL A 381 24.01 2.24 -7.21
CA VAL A 381 24.23 0.80 -7.05
C VAL A 381 23.10 -0.01 -7.68
N LEU A 382 21.83 0.31 -7.35
CA LEU A 382 20.66 -0.42 -7.85
C LEU A 382 20.45 -0.27 -9.37
N PHE A 383 20.92 0.82 -9.97
CA PHE A 383 20.88 1.02 -11.43
C PHE A 383 21.65 -0.08 -12.18
N LYS A 384 22.64 -0.72 -11.54
CA LYS A 384 23.38 -1.85 -12.13
C LYS A 384 22.52 -3.13 -12.21
N THR A 385 21.43 -3.19 -11.46
CA THR A 385 20.47 -4.31 -11.50
C THR A 385 19.42 -4.04 -12.58
N GLY A 386 19.67 -4.54 -13.79
CA GLY A 386 18.83 -4.26 -14.97
C GLY A 386 17.34 -4.54 -14.79
N SER A 387 16.97 -5.59 -14.04
CA SER A 387 15.57 -5.96 -13.75
C SER A 387 14.81 -4.90 -12.94
N LEU A 388 15.51 -4.03 -12.19
CA LEU A 388 14.89 -2.99 -11.37
C LEU A 388 14.69 -1.66 -12.10
N ILE A 389 15.24 -1.47 -13.31
CA ILE A 389 15.22 -0.15 -13.96
C ILE A 389 13.81 0.41 -14.08
N GLY A 390 12.81 -0.42 -14.41
CA GLY A 390 11.40 0.01 -14.45
C GLY A 390 10.88 0.46 -13.08
N VAL A 391 11.22 -0.25 -12.01
CA VAL A 391 10.86 0.09 -10.63
C VAL A 391 11.52 1.40 -10.19
N LEU A 392 12.80 1.59 -10.53
CA LEU A 392 13.54 2.81 -10.23
C LEU A 392 12.96 4.02 -10.99
N LYS A 393 12.51 3.84 -12.24
CA LYS A 393 11.78 4.87 -13.01
C LYS A 393 10.49 5.29 -12.31
N LEU A 394 9.68 4.34 -11.87
CA LEU A 394 8.45 4.61 -11.12
C LEU A 394 8.72 5.34 -9.79
N GLY A 395 9.76 4.92 -9.06
CA GLY A 395 10.18 5.58 -7.83
C GLY A 395 10.66 7.03 -8.06
N LEU A 396 11.48 7.26 -9.10
CA LEU A 396 11.95 8.59 -9.47
C LEU A 396 10.79 9.50 -9.92
N ALA A 397 9.91 9.00 -10.78
CA ALA A 397 8.74 9.75 -11.24
C ALA A 397 7.84 10.13 -10.06
N SER A 398 7.65 9.21 -9.10
CA SER A 398 6.88 9.48 -7.88
C SER A 398 7.53 10.54 -6.99
N LEU A 399 8.86 10.51 -6.82
CA LEU A 399 9.60 11.54 -6.09
C LEU A 399 9.44 12.93 -6.73
N VAL A 400 9.54 13.01 -8.05
CA VAL A 400 9.41 14.27 -8.80
C VAL A 400 7.97 14.80 -8.73
N HIS A 401 6.98 13.92 -8.91
CA HIS A 401 5.57 14.28 -8.83
C HIS A 401 5.17 14.79 -7.44
N HIS A 402 5.71 14.20 -6.38
CA HIS A 402 5.41 14.57 -4.99
C HIS A 402 6.45 15.50 -4.35
N ALA A 403 7.34 16.11 -5.13
CA ALA A 403 8.42 16.93 -4.60
C ALA A 403 7.93 18.10 -3.74
N ASP A 404 6.86 18.77 -4.17
CA ASP A 404 6.32 19.95 -3.46
C ASP A 404 5.61 19.54 -2.16
N PHE A 405 4.93 18.39 -2.16
CA PHE A 405 4.39 17.78 -0.95
C PHE A 405 5.51 17.48 0.05
N LEU A 406 6.59 16.83 -0.38
CA LEU A 406 7.71 16.47 0.51
C LEU A 406 8.40 17.69 1.12
N ARG A 407 8.61 18.76 0.33
CA ARG A 407 9.20 20.02 0.81
C ARG A 407 8.32 20.73 1.83
N THR A 408 7.00 20.60 1.71
CA THR A 408 6.04 21.24 2.61
C THR A 408 5.82 20.41 3.88
N ALA A 409 5.77 19.09 3.75
CA ALA A 409 5.43 18.17 4.84
C ALA A 409 6.63 17.86 5.77
N LEU A 410 7.86 18.02 5.29
CA LEU A 410 9.07 17.63 6.01
C LEU A 410 9.93 18.84 6.39
N PRO A 411 10.64 18.78 7.54
CA PRO A 411 11.57 19.84 7.90
C PRO A 411 12.73 19.90 6.89
N ALA A 412 13.30 21.08 6.67
CA ALA A 412 14.33 21.31 5.66
C ALA A 412 15.61 20.46 5.86
N ASN A 413 15.89 20.03 7.10
CA ASN A 413 17.02 19.17 7.42
C ASN A 413 16.71 17.66 7.26
N HIS A 414 15.49 17.29 6.86
CA HIS A 414 15.08 15.89 6.78
C HIS A 414 15.87 15.10 5.73
N PRO A 415 16.37 13.88 6.03
CA PRO A 415 17.20 13.08 5.12
C PRO A 415 16.62 12.89 3.71
N VAL A 416 15.29 12.80 3.58
CA VAL A 416 14.57 12.61 2.30
C VAL A 416 14.74 13.79 1.34
N LEU A 417 15.08 14.98 1.84
CA LEU A 417 15.28 16.20 1.03
C LEU A 417 16.74 16.44 0.62
N HIS A 418 17.66 15.53 0.97
CA HIS A 418 19.09 15.60 0.62
C HIS A 418 19.56 14.75 -0.58
N PRO A 419 18.81 13.75 -1.11
CA PRO A 419 19.19 13.06 -2.33
C PRO A 419 19.38 14.02 -3.51
N ALA A 420 20.14 13.59 -4.52
CA ALA A 420 20.61 14.45 -5.60
C ALA A 420 19.51 15.27 -6.28
N ILE A 421 18.33 14.68 -6.50
CA ILE A 421 17.21 15.34 -7.17
C ILE A 421 16.68 16.58 -6.41
N PHE A 422 16.80 16.61 -5.08
CA PHE A 422 16.36 17.75 -4.28
C PHE A 422 17.43 18.84 -4.15
N ARG A 423 18.69 18.54 -4.49
CA ARG A 423 19.80 19.49 -4.53
C ARG A 423 19.99 20.13 -5.91
N ASP A 424 19.54 19.45 -6.97
CA ASP A 424 19.65 19.90 -8.36
C ASP A 424 18.30 20.40 -8.89
N ASN A 425 18.09 21.72 -8.83
CA ASN A 425 16.87 22.37 -9.33
C ASN A 425 16.70 22.25 -10.84
N ALA A 426 17.80 22.17 -11.60
CA ALA A 426 17.74 22.03 -13.05
C ALA A 426 17.24 20.63 -13.41
N MET A 427 17.83 19.58 -12.81
CA MET A 427 17.36 18.20 -12.99
C MET A 427 15.90 18.02 -12.56
N MET A 428 15.51 18.58 -11.41
CA MET A 428 14.12 18.55 -10.94
C MET A 428 13.17 19.19 -11.96
N SER A 429 13.52 20.38 -12.45
CA SER A 429 12.68 21.11 -13.41
C SER A 429 12.55 20.37 -14.73
N SER A 430 13.66 19.83 -15.27
CA SER A 430 13.65 19.04 -16.49
C SER A 430 12.80 17.78 -16.36
N LEU A 431 12.85 17.09 -15.22
CA LEU A 431 12.03 15.91 -14.98
C LEU A 431 10.55 16.25 -14.76
N LYS A 432 10.21 17.33 -14.03
CA LYS A 432 8.82 17.74 -13.79
C LYS A 432 8.03 17.92 -15.09
N VAL A 433 8.67 18.44 -16.14
CA VAL A 433 8.03 18.67 -17.45
C VAL A 433 7.58 17.37 -18.14
N ILE A 434 8.29 16.26 -17.89
CA ILE A 434 8.11 14.97 -18.58
C ILE A 434 7.43 13.89 -17.72
N VAL A 435 7.15 14.16 -16.44
CA VAL A 435 6.37 13.25 -15.60
C VAL A 435 4.88 13.40 -15.93
N ARG A 436 4.19 12.27 -16.05
CA ARG A 436 2.75 12.17 -16.31
C ARG A 436 2.08 11.19 -15.36
N THR A 437 0.77 11.34 -15.20
CA THR A 437 -0.13 10.42 -14.48
C THR A 437 -1.18 9.79 -15.41
N THR A 438 -1.09 10.07 -16.71
CA THR A 438 -1.97 9.56 -17.77
C THR A 438 -1.10 9.09 -18.91
N SER A 439 -1.51 8.02 -19.61
CA SER A 439 -0.73 7.45 -20.70
C SER A 439 -1.64 6.90 -21.79
N ALA A 440 -1.17 6.97 -23.04
CA ALA A 440 -1.76 6.24 -24.15
C ALA A 440 -1.20 4.80 -24.25
N THR A 441 0.02 4.57 -23.75
CA THR A 441 0.73 3.29 -23.87
C THR A 441 0.58 2.44 -22.61
N LEU A 442 0.72 3.04 -21.42
CA LEU A 442 0.52 2.35 -20.15
C LEU A 442 -0.97 2.23 -19.84
N LYS A 443 -1.46 0.99 -19.68
CA LYS A 443 -2.87 0.72 -19.39
C LYS A 443 -3.05 0.31 -17.92
N PRO A 444 -4.14 0.76 -17.27
CA PRO A 444 -4.43 0.35 -15.91
C PRO A 444 -4.86 -1.12 -15.84
N THR A 445 -4.28 -1.89 -14.92
CA THR A 445 -4.57 -3.32 -14.74
C THR A 445 -5.50 -3.59 -13.54
N GLY A 446 -6.07 -4.79 -13.42
CA GLY A 446 -6.88 -5.15 -12.23
C GLY A 446 -8.17 -4.35 -12.06
N LEU A 447 -8.74 -3.84 -13.15
CA LEU A 447 -9.99 -3.08 -13.12
C LEU A 447 -11.21 -4.02 -13.19
N PRO A 448 -12.18 -3.88 -12.28
CA PRO A 448 -13.45 -4.58 -12.42
C PRO A 448 -14.31 -3.96 -13.52
N PRO A 449 -15.27 -4.70 -14.13
CA PRO A 449 -16.00 -4.23 -15.30
C PRO A 449 -16.77 -2.92 -15.12
N TYR A 450 -17.30 -2.66 -13.91
CA TYR A 450 -18.05 -1.43 -13.60
C TYR A 450 -17.19 -0.17 -13.68
N MET A 451 -15.85 -0.30 -13.63
CA MET A 451 -14.96 0.84 -13.81
C MET A 451 -15.08 1.47 -15.18
N GLU A 452 -15.28 0.64 -16.20
CA GLU A 452 -15.48 1.14 -17.56
C GLU A 452 -16.81 1.91 -17.66
N ILE A 453 -17.85 1.45 -16.94
CA ILE A 453 -19.12 2.17 -16.84
C ILE A 453 -18.92 3.55 -16.20
N TYR A 454 -18.16 3.65 -15.10
CA TYR A 454 -17.86 4.95 -14.49
C TYR A 454 -17.10 5.90 -15.43
N ARG A 455 -16.12 5.39 -16.19
CA ARG A 455 -15.40 6.18 -17.18
C ARG A 455 -16.31 6.68 -18.29
N GLN A 456 -17.20 5.83 -18.79
CA GLN A 456 -18.17 6.21 -19.82
C GLN A 456 -19.17 7.25 -19.30
N LEU A 457 -19.67 7.08 -18.07
CA LEU A 457 -20.56 8.07 -17.43
C LEU A 457 -19.87 9.43 -17.25
N GLN A 458 -18.61 9.44 -16.80
CA GLN A 458 -17.84 10.68 -16.67
C GLN A 458 -17.62 11.34 -18.04
N THR A 459 -17.31 10.54 -19.06
CA THR A 459 -17.18 11.03 -20.45
C THR A 459 -18.50 11.62 -20.94
N GLN A 460 -19.62 10.93 -20.73
CA GLN A 460 -20.95 11.43 -21.09
C GLN A 460 -21.30 12.73 -20.35
N GLN A 461 -20.97 12.84 -19.06
CA GLN A 461 -21.20 14.05 -18.28
C GLN A 461 -20.38 15.23 -18.83
N LEU A 462 -19.12 15.01 -19.18
CA LEU A 462 -18.28 16.03 -19.83
C LEU A 462 -18.85 16.42 -21.19
N THR A 463 -19.25 15.44 -22.00
CA THR A 463 -19.91 15.71 -23.29
C THR A 463 -21.18 16.53 -23.09
N LEU A 464 -22.06 16.17 -22.15
CA LEU A 464 -23.29 16.94 -21.85
C LEU A 464 -22.99 18.38 -21.39
N ALA A 465 -21.92 18.58 -20.61
CA ALA A 465 -21.49 19.92 -20.19
C ALA A 465 -21.00 20.75 -21.38
N THR A 466 -20.17 20.17 -22.26
CA THR A 466 -19.71 20.81 -23.50
C THR A 466 -20.89 21.16 -24.41
N ILE A 467 -21.82 20.22 -24.60
CA ILE A 467 -23.07 20.42 -25.34
C ILE A 467 -23.83 21.62 -24.80
N THR A 468 -24.03 21.71 -23.49
CA THR A 468 -24.74 22.83 -22.88
C THR A 468 -24.04 24.16 -23.18
N SER A 469 -22.72 24.20 -23.10
CA SER A 469 -21.94 25.40 -23.40
C SER A 469 -22.02 25.81 -24.88
N GLU A 470 -21.96 24.84 -25.80
CA GLU A 470 -22.07 25.07 -27.24
C GLU A 470 -23.47 25.52 -27.65
N VAL A 471 -24.52 24.94 -27.04
CA VAL A 471 -25.91 25.37 -27.25
C VAL A 471 -26.10 26.81 -26.80
N VAL A 472 -25.65 27.16 -25.59
CA VAL A 472 -25.76 28.53 -25.07
C VAL A 472 -24.97 29.51 -25.91
N ALA A 473 -23.74 29.17 -26.30
CA ALA A 473 -22.92 30.00 -27.18
C ALA A 473 -23.56 30.18 -28.56
N GLY A 474 -24.09 29.09 -29.15
CA GLY A 474 -24.81 29.13 -30.42
C GLY A 474 -26.05 30.00 -30.37
N VAL A 475 -26.85 29.91 -29.29
CA VAL A 475 -28.03 30.75 -29.09
C VAL A 475 -27.65 32.23 -28.91
N ARG A 476 -26.61 32.53 -28.13
CA ARG A 476 -26.12 33.92 -27.93
C ARG A 476 -25.63 34.54 -29.24
N ASN A 477 -24.74 33.85 -29.96
CA ASN A 477 -24.21 34.35 -31.22
C ASN A 477 -25.32 34.65 -32.23
N LEU A 478 -26.39 33.83 -32.27
CA LEU A 478 -27.52 34.05 -33.17
C LEU A 478 -28.44 35.20 -32.74
N LEU A 479 -28.59 35.45 -31.43
CA LEU A 479 -29.29 36.62 -30.92
C LEU A 479 -28.50 37.92 -31.16
N ASP A 480 -27.17 37.84 -31.13
CA ASP A 480 -26.26 38.97 -31.37
C ASP A 480 -26.11 39.27 -32.88
N GLU A 481 -26.09 38.25 -33.75
CA GLU A 481 -26.01 38.41 -35.22
C GLU A 481 -27.31 38.93 -35.86
N LYS A 482 -28.45 38.79 -35.18
CA LYS A 482 -29.76 39.20 -35.69
C LYS A 482 -30.34 40.25 -34.75
N GLU A 483 -30.17 41.53 -35.10
CA GLU A 483 -30.89 42.62 -34.44
C GLU A 483 -32.37 42.22 -34.26
N LEU A 484 -32.83 42.13 -33.01
CA LEU A 484 -34.24 41.96 -32.61
C LEU A 484 -35.17 43.08 -33.15
N ALA A 485 -34.66 43.97 -33.99
CA ALA A 485 -35.33 45.12 -34.58
C ALA A 485 -36.53 44.77 -35.49
N THR A 486 -36.71 43.51 -35.92
CA THR A 486 -37.80 43.13 -36.86
C THR A 486 -38.95 42.33 -36.24
N GLY A 487 -38.93 42.07 -34.92
CA GLY A 487 -40.14 41.74 -34.16
C GLY A 487 -40.89 40.43 -34.50
N THR A 488 -40.31 39.47 -35.21
CA THR A 488 -40.99 38.17 -35.46
C THR A 488 -40.07 36.97 -35.29
N VAL A 489 -40.04 36.44 -34.06
CA VAL A 489 -39.55 35.08 -33.79
C VAL A 489 -40.72 34.11 -34.02
N THR A 490 -40.66 33.28 -35.08
CA THR A 490 -41.71 32.31 -35.39
C THR A 490 -41.41 30.93 -34.80
N PRO A 491 -42.42 30.11 -34.44
CA PRO A 491 -42.20 28.75 -33.93
C PRO A 491 -41.38 27.85 -34.87
N ALA A 492 -41.62 27.96 -36.18
CA ALA A 492 -40.87 27.22 -37.20
C ALA A 492 -39.37 27.60 -37.25
N TYR A 493 -39.04 28.85 -36.90
CA TYR A 493 -37.66 29.30 -36.79
C TYR A 493 -36.97 28.70 -35.57
N ILE A 494 -37.67 28.64 -34.43
CA ILE A 494 -37.18 27.98 -33.21
C ILE A 494 -36.95 26.49 -33.45
N ASP A 495 -37.89 25.78 -34.10
CA ASP A 495 -37.75 24.35 -34.40
C ASP A 495 -36.57 24.06 -35.33
N LYS A 496 -36.35 24.89 -36.36
CA LYS A 496 -35.19 24.77 -37.25
C LYS A 496 -33.88 25.01 -36.49
N LEU A 497 -33.89 25.90 -35.50
CA LEU A 497 -32.75 26.24 -34.66
C LEU A 497 -32.38 25.07 -33.73
N PHE A 498 -33.36 24.49 -33.04
CA PHE A 498 -33.16 23.27 -32.25
C PHE A 498 -32.73 22.08 -33.10
N SER A 499 -33.28 21.92 -34.30
CA SER A 499 -32.90 20.84 -35.22
C SER A 499 -31.45 20.96 -35.70
N SER A 500 -30.99 22.18 -36.04
CA SER A 500 -29.59 22.41 -36.44
C SER A 500 -28.61 22.16 -35.29
N ILE A 501 -28.98 22.55 -34.07
CA ILE A 501 -28.23 22.26 -32.86
C ILE A 501 -28.17 20.73 -32.65
N LEU A 502 -29.30 20.04 -32.70
CA LEU A 502 -29.38 18.58 -32.54
C LEU A 502 -28.60 17.81 -33.61
N GLU A 503 -28.57 18.28 -34.86
CA GLU A 503 -27.75 17.68 -35.92
C GLU A 503 -26.25 17.85 -35.68
N ARG A 504 -25.81 19.01 -35.16
CA ARG A 504 -24.41 19.23 -34.77
C ARG A 504 -24.02 18.34 -33.59
N LEU A 505 -24.94 18.17 -32.64
CA LEU A 505 -24.78 17.28 -31.49
C LEU A 505 -24.71 15.80 -31.90
N ALA A 506 -25.53 15.38 -32.85
CA ALA A 506 -25.53 14.01 -33.37
C ALA A 506 -24.20 13.66 -34.07
N ARG A 507 -23.57 14.61 -34.76
CA ARG A 507 -22.27 14.43 -35.44
C ARG A 507 -21.07 14.39 -34.48
N GLY A 508 -21.21 14.86 -33.24
CA GLY A 508 -20.16 14.82 -32.22
C GLY A 508 -19.96 13.45 -31.54
N THR A 509 -20.66 12.40 -31.97
CA THR A 509 -20.60 11.05 -31.36
C THR A 509 -19.57 10.11 -31.99
N SER A 510 -18.84 10.51 -33.04
CA SER A 510 -17.70 9.75 -33.56
C SER A 510 -16.42 10.08 -32.78
N ALA A 511 -15.67 9.04 -32.40
CA ALA A 511 -14.43 9.08 -31.62
C ALA A 511 -13.48 10.24 -32.03
N PRO A 512 -12.75 10.84 -31.07
CA PRO A 512 -11.88 11.97 -31.39
C PRO A 512 -10.68 11.47 -32.20
N GLU A 513 -10.61 11.89 -33.46
CA GLU A 513 -9.37 11.91 -34.22
C GLU A 513 -8.54 13.10 -33.70
N VAL A 514 -7.37 12.80 -33.13
CA VAL A 514 -6.47 13.82 -32.58
C VAL A 514 -5.91 14.65 -33.73
N THR A 515 -6.56 15.78 -34.01
CA THR A 515 -5.96 16.86 -34.78
C THR A 515 -5.24 17.79 -33.82
N VAL A 516 -3.91 17.85 -33.98
CA VAL A 516 -3.07 18.82 -33.28
C VAL A 516 -3.44 20.21 -33.80
N VAL A 517 -4.24 20.93 -33.03
CA VAL A 517 -4.50 22.36 -33.27
C VAL A 517 -3.32 23.12 -32.70
N HIS A 518 -2.51 23.72 -33.58
CA HIS A 518 -1.65 24.84 -33.18
C HIS A 518 -2.56 25.97 -32.69
N HIS A 519 -2.48 26.29 -31.40
CA HIS A 519 -3.04 27.54 -30.89
C HIS A 519 -2.29 28.71 -31.53
N GLN A 520 -2.90 29.31 -32.55
CA GLN A 520 -2.61 30.70 -32.88
C GLN A 520 -3.25 31.56 -31.79
N HIS A 521 -2.42 32.30 -31.06
CA HIS A 521 -2.87 33.31 -30.12
C HIS A 521 -3.79 34.31 -30.84
N PRO A 522 -4.97 34.65 -30.29
CA PRO A 522 -5.82 35.66 -30.88
C PRO A 522 -5.08 37.00 -30.90
N ARG A 523 -5.17 37.73 -32.02
CA ARG A 523 -4.74 39.12 -32.09
C ARG A 523 -5.68 39.94 -31.19
N HIS A 524 -5.14 40.41 -30.06
CA HIS A 524 -5.88 41.22 -29.09
C HIS A 524 -6.26 42.58 -29.71
N GLN A 525 -7.56 42.92 -29.66
CA GLN A 525 -8.04 44.29 -29.89
C GLN A 525 -7.75 45.11 -28.63
N HIS A 526 -6.98 46.19 -28.76
CA HIS A 526 -6.63 47.08 -27.64
C HIS A 526 -7.68 48.18 -27.48
N MET A 527 -8.18 48.36 -26.24
CA MET A 527 -9.07 49.46 -25.87
C MET A 527 -8.20 50.65 -25.41
N LEU A 528 -8.35 51.82 -26.04
CA LEU A 528 -7.62 53.04 -25.65
C LEU A 528 -8.42 53.84 -24.61
N TYR A 529 -7.73 54.46 -23.66
CA TYR A 529 -8.29 55.30 -22.60
C TYR A 529 -8.15 56.78 -22.95
N SER A 530 -9.13 57.62 -22.62
CA SER A 530 -9.07 59.06 -22.86
C SER A 530 -8.94 59.83 -21.55
N TRP A 531 -7.82 60.50 -21.34
CA TRP A 531 -7.60 61.44 -20.24
C TRP A 531 -6.60 62.53 -20.69
N GLY A 532 -6.57 63.68 -20.02
CA GLY A 532 -5.67 64.79 -20.40
C GLY A 532 -5.85 65.36 -21.83
N GLY A 533 -6.98 65.07 -22.50
CA GLY A 533 -7.23 65.49 -23.89
C GLY A 533 -6.50 64.66 -24.96
N ARG A 534 -5.92 63.51 -24.60
CA ARG A 534 -5.25 62.56 -25.51
C ARG A 534 -5.75 61.14 -25.28
N LEU A 535 -5.38 60.24 -26.19
CA LEU A 535 -5.64 58.79 -26.08
C LEU A 535 -4.38 58.10 -25.56
N HIS A 536 -4.56 57.27 -24.53
CA HIS A 536 -3.51 56.57 -23.80
C HIS A 536 -3.77 55.06 -23.84
N LYS A 537 -2.71 54.27 -23.74
CA LYS A 537 -2.81 52.80 -23.69
C LYS A 537 -3.17 52.29 -22.30
N LEU A 538 -3.01 53.12 -21.28
CA LEU A 538 -3.26 52.83 -19.88
C LEU A 538 -4.27 53.81 -19.28
N PRO A 539 -5.07 53.39 -18.28
CA PRO A 539 -5.93 54.29 -17.54
C PRO A 539 -5.11 55.25 -16.67
N GLU A 540 -5.62 56.45 -16.42
CA GLU A 540 -4.95 57.52 -15.64
C GLU A 540 -4.53 57.06 -14.23
N SER A 541 -5.22 56.06 -13.66
CA SER A 541 -4.94 55.50 -12.34
C SER A 541 -3.89 54.37 -12.33
N PHE A 542 -3.25 54.06 -13.45
CA PHE A 542 -2.31 52.94 -13.54
C PHE A 542 -1.04 53.21 -12.74
N ALA A 543 -0.59 52.20 -11.99
CA ALA A 543 0.67 52.23 -11.26
C ALA A 543 1.41 50.90 -11.45
N PHE A 544 2.72 50.97 -11.67
CA PHE A 544 3.53 49.78 -11.85
C PHE A 544 3.49 48.90 -10.58
N PRO A 545 3.25 47.59 -10.73
CA PRO A 545 3.18 46.68 -9.60
C PRO A 545 4.57 46.52 -8.96
N ASN A 546 4.65 46.50 -7.64
CA ASN A 546 5.89 46.24 -6.92
C ASN A 546 6.11 44.73 -6.81
N VAL A 547 6.95 44.19 -7.70
CA VAL A 547 7.20 42.75 -7.86
C VAL A 547 8.69 42.46 -7.95
N ASP A 548 9.08 41.20 -7.80
CA ASP A 548 10.47 40.77 -7.97
C ASP A 548 10.95 40.94 -9.42
N THR A 549 12.27 40.96 -9.62
CA THR A 549 12.90 41.24 -10.91
C THR A 549 12.48 40.27 -12.02
N ALA A 550 12.25 38.99 -11.70
CA ALA A 550 11.85 38.01 -12.70
C ALA A 550 10.40 38.23 -13.16
N THR A 551 9.51 38.55 -12.21
CA THR A 551 8.13 38.94 -12.52
C THR A 551 8.07 40.27 -13.28
N ALA A 552 8.89 41.26 -12.90
CA ALA A 552 8.99 42.53 -13.64
C ALA A 552 9.45 42.31 -15.09
N TRP A 553 10.43 41.43 -15.30
CA TRP A 553 10.91 41.07 -16.64
C TRP A 553 9.83 40.35 -17.46
N ALA A 554 9.05 39.46 -16.84
CA ALA A 554 7.93 38.80 -17.50
C ALA A 554 6.85 39.81 -17.92
N LEU A 555 6.47 40.74 -17.04
CA LEU A 555 5.49 41.80 -17.34
C LEU A 555 6.00 42.75 -18.44
N TRP A 556 7.30 43.04 -18.48
CA TRP A 556 7.93 43.86 -19.52
C TRP A 556 7.75 43.27 -20.92
N TRP A 557 7.88 41.96 -21.06
CA TRP A 557 7.80 41.29 -22.37
C TRP A 557 6.40 40.79 -22.73
N LEU A 558 5.60 40.38 -21.75
CA LEU A 558 4.37 39.59 -21.96
C LEU A 558 3.08 40.29 -21.48
N GLY A 559 3.14 41.26 -20.56
CA GLY A 559 1.95 41.85 -19.93
C GLY A 559 1.21 40.89 -18.98
N LYS A 560 0.02 41.27 -18.50
CA LYS A 560 -0.85 40.44 -17.64
C LYS A 560 -2.32 40.74 -17.89
N ASP A 561 -3.17 39.71 -17.95
CA ASP A 561 -4.65 39.79 -17.87
C ASP A 561 -5.30 40.95 -18.65
N SER A 562 -4.86 41.17 -19.91
CA SER A 562 -5.32 42.22 -20.85
C SER A 562 -4.56 43.54 -20.85
N GLU A 563 -3.54 43.69 -19.99
CA GLU A 563 -2.59 44.81 -20.04
C GLU A 563 -1.52 44.58 -21.13
N ILE A 564 -1.14 45.66 -21.82
CA ILE A 564 -0.07 45.63 -22.81
C ILE A 564 1.29 45.32 -22.14
N PRO A 565 2.22 44.64 -22.84
CA PRO A 565 3.59 44.51 -22.34
C PRO A 565 4.19 45.86 -21.97
N PHE A 566 4.84 45.98 -20.81
CA PHE A 566 5.29 47.29 -20.34
C PHE A 566 6.32 47.95 -21.27
N ARG A 567 7.04 47.16 -22.09
CA ARG A 567 7.95 47.67 -23.13
C ARG A 567 7.27 48.49 -24.23
N THR A 568 5.93 48.42 -24.34
CA THR A 568 5.17 49.14 -25.37
C THR A 568 4.43 50.38 -24.85
N ILE A 569 4.60 50.71 -23.56
CA ILE A 569 4.09 51.92 -22.91
C ILE A 569 4.92 53.12 -23.39
N ASP A 570 4.26 54.22 -23.78
CA ASP A 570 4.95 55.47 -24.15
C ASP A 570 5.28 56.28 -22.89
N PRO A 571 6.38 57.07 -22.85
CA PRO A 571 6.64 57.98 -21.72
C PRO A 571 5.53 58.97 -21.38
N HIS A 572 4.55 59.18 -22.28
CA HIS A 572 3.39 60.02 -22.06
C HIS A 572 2.13 59.27 -21.57
N ASP A 573 2.19 57.93 -21.44
CA ASP A 573 1.12 57.05 -20.91
C ASP A 573 1.15 56.91 -19.38
#